data_AF-A0A1H1NKK3-F1
#
_entry.id   AF-A0A1H1NKK3-F1
#
_cell.length_a   1.000
_cell.length_b   1.000
_cell.length_c   1.000
_cell.angle_alpha   90.00
_cell.angle_beta   90.00
_cell.angle_gamma   90.00
#
_symmetry.space_group_name_H-M   'P 1'
#
loop_
_entity.id
_entity.type
_entity.pdbx_description
1 polymer ?
#
loop_
_entity_poly.entity_id
_entity_poly.type
_entity_poly.pdbx_seq_one_letter_code
_entity_poly.pdbx_strand_id
1 'polypeptide(L)'
;MRTRTARTAAALGTAAALALVAGCATTAAQPTAPADPTESPAPPVEAVVLEPFTTQNGTATFGVPQGWRVDDTSVAATNHGGERQWVNQVTLVDDEERARVTYVDGYMSDVGWGEVPWRLVEQRAIAQSPPAGDATASAWWMELEPGRFTPQVAVTATPNELAPNTYLMHVEGRFGVFSAHVDGLDGCAEVLADAAAAEACLSGAEMATTMGVLASLEVHDVPWNAMPQAAGDADGEAAGETFETQNGTMRVTLPAGWSARDRSGEVTNHDGRTQWDNHVRFTGPDGTQVRYYDGYASDVGALDAWGEVERIEMADGLAAVAWWEQREGGVVARVALTSQTEGSPPFPWAQLDGVNRNHSAMLLTSDEPGGERLFGSVAAAERFLESAPARAALEVIAAIELVPVDQYAMP
;
A
#
# COMPACT_ATOMS: atom_id res chain seq x y z
N MET A 1 -3.43 -20.00 -50.88
CA MET A 1 -3.80 -21.39 -50.50
C MET A 1 -3.95 -21.40 -48.98
N ARG A 2 -5.16 -21.24 -48.40
CA ARG A 2 -6.12 -22.30 -47.99
C ARG A 2 -5.37 -23.49 -47.34
N THR A 3 -5.45 -23.71 -46.03
CA THR A 3 -6.59 -24.26 -45.24
C THR A 3 -6.42 -23.92 -43.74
N ARG A 4 -7.37 -23.26 -43.06
CA ARG A 4 -8.59 -23.76 -42.36
C ARG A 4 -8.36 -24.63 -41.09
N THR A 5 -8.58 -23.99 -39.93
CA THR A 5 -9.45 -24.36 -38.77
C THR A 5 -9.44 -25.78 -38.18
N ALA A 6 -9.29 -25.85 -36.85
CA ALA A 6 -10.19 -26.62 -35.98
C ALA A 6 -10.28 -26.02 -34.56
N ARG A 7 -11.51 -25.64 -34.16
CA ARG A 7 -11.98 -25.49 -32.77
C ARG A 7 -12.73 -26.79 -32.39
N THR A 8 -12.61 -27.26 -31.16
CA THR A 8 -13.57 -28.16 -30.46
C THR A 8 -13.26 -28.02 -28.96
N ALA A 9 -14.03 -27.30 -28.14
CA ALA A 9 -15.35 -27.58 -27.56
C ALA A 9 -15.35 -28.73 -26.51
N ALA A 10 -15.95 -28.39 -25.36
CA ALA A 10 -15.97 -29.08 -24.07
C ALA A 10 -16.69 -30.44 -24.02
N ALA A 11 -16.44 -31.21 -22.94
CA ALA A 11 -17.39 -32.19 -22.43
C ALA A 11 -17.23 -32.40 -20.91
N LEU A 12 -18.37 -32.34 -20.23
CA LEU A 12 -18.66 -32.68 -18.85
C LEU A 12 -18.41 -34.17 -18.54
N GLY A 13 -18.14 -34.48 -17.28
CA GLY A 13 -18.07 -35.86 -16.79
C GLY A 13 -18.22 -35.97 -15.28
N THR A 14 -19.44 -35.79 -14.77
CA THR A 14 -19.88 -36.20 -13.43
C THR A 14 -20.09 -37.71 -13.39
N ALA A 15 -19.53 -38.40 -12.39
CA ALA A 15 -19.99 -39.73 -11.99
C ALA A 15 -19.83 -39.90 -10.48
N ALA A 16 -20.94 -39.72 -9.77
CA ALA A 16 -21.11 -40.10 -8.38
C ALA A 16 -21.23 -41.63 -8.28
N ALA A 17 -20.51 -42.23 -7.33
CA ALA A 17 -20.74 -43.60 -6.90
C ALA A 17 -21.23 -43.57 -5.45
N LEU A 18 -22.56 -43.68 -5.27
CA LEU A 18 -23.19 -43.98 -3.99
C LEU A 18 -22.93 -45.45 -3.64
N ALA A 19 -22.25 -45.71 -2.53
CA ALA A 19 -22.28 -47.00 -1.85
C ALA A 19 -23.16 -46.88 -0.60
N LEU A 20 -24.41 -47.34 -0.72
CA LEU A 20 -25.31 -47.58 0.41
C LEU A 20 -24.85 -48.85 1.14
N VAL A 21 -24.35 -48.69 2.37
CA VAL A 21 -24.23 -49.79 3.32
C VAL A 21 -25.28 -49.57 4.41
N ALA A 22 -26.38 -50.33 4.31
CA ALA A 22 -27.38 -50.43 5.35
C ALA A 22 -26.84 -51.33 6.47
N GLY A 23 -26.43 -50.74 7.59
CA GLY A 23 -26.11 -51.44 8.83
C GLY A 23 -27.17 -51.12 9.89
N CYS A 24 -27.98 -52.11 10.26
CA CYS A 24 -28.84 -52.05 11.44
C CYS A 24 -27.98 -51.98 12.69
N ALA A 25 -27.99 -50.85 13.40
CA ALA A 25 -27.37 -50.73 14.71
C ALA A 25 -28.45 -50.45 15.77
N THR A 26 -28.56 -51.41 16.67
CA THR A 26 -29.39 -51.45 17.88
C THR A 26 -29.14 -50.25 18.77
N THR A 27 -30.21 -49.59 19.23
CA THR A 27 -30.17 -48.48 20.17
C THR A 27 -29.67 -48.95 21.53
N ALA A 28 -28.38 -48.73 21.82
CA ALA A 28 -27.83 -48.83 23.17
C ALA A 28 -27.87 -47.46 23.84
N ALA A 29 -28.37 -47.41 25.07
CA ALA A 29 -28.45 -46.19 25.86
C ALA A 29 -27.05 -45.58 26.07
N GLN A 30 -26.87 -44.31 25.66
CA GLN A 30 -25.65 -43.56 25.96
C GLN A 30 -25.54 -43.30 27.47
N PRO A 31 -24.36 -43.54 28.08
CA PRO A 31 -24.07 -43.05 29.42
C PRO A 31 -24.02 -41.52 29.40
N THR A 32 -24.70 -40.91 30.36
CA THR A 32 -24.68 -39.47 30.62
C THR A 32 -23.24 -38.99 30.78
N ALA A 33 -22.79 -38.09 29.91
CA ALA A 33 -21.51 -37.41 30.05
C ALA A 33 -21.50 -36.59 31.36
N PRO A 34 -20.37 -36.54 32.10
CA PRO A 34 -20.25 -35.68 33.26
C PRO A 34 -20.42 -34.22 32.83
N ALA A 35 -21.14 -33.44 33.64
CA ALA A 35 -21.40 -32.03 33.40
C ALA A 35 -20.09 -31.25 33.25
N ASP A 36 -20.03 -30.40 32.22
CA ASP A 36 -18.95 -29.45 32.01
C ASP A 36 -18.73 -28.60 33.27
N PRO A 37 -17.48 -28.32 33.66
CA PRO A 37 -17.21 -27.41 34.75
C PRO A 37 -17.78 -26.04 34.37
N THR A 38 -18.72 -25.57 35.19
CA THR A 38 -19.28 -24.22 35.10
C THR A 38 -18.13 -23.21 35.09
N GLU A 39 -17.94 -22.53 33.96
CA GLU A 39 -16.99 -21.43 33.83
C GLU A 39 -17.31 -20.39 34.92
N SER A 40 -16.39 -20.24 35.86
CA SER A 40 -16.45 -19.15 36.83
C SER A 40 -16.27 -17.85 36.06
N PRO A 41 -17.17 -16.86 36.18
CA PRO A 41 -17.06 -15.62 35.43
C PRO A 41 -15.70 -14.97 35.72
N ALA A 42 -14.98 -14.64 34.65
CA ALA A 42 -13.71 -13.92 34.75
C ALA A 42 -13.92 -12.61 35.56
N PRO A 43 -12.94 -12.19 36.36
CA PRO A 43 -13.02 -10.93 37.08
C PRO A 43 -13.30 -9.78 36.09
N PRO A 44 -14.12 -8.77 36.47
CA PRO A 44 -14.40 -7.64 35.62
C PRO A 44 -13.08 -6.91 35.32
N VAL A 45 -12.74 -6.80 34.03
CA VAL A 45 -11.63 -5.98 33.56
C VAL A 45 -11.93 -4.54 33.96
N GLU A 46 -11.02 -3.92 34.71
CA GLU A 46 -11.15 -2.51 35.09
C GLU A 46 -11.22 -1.67 33.81
N ALA A 47 -12.25 -0.82 33.71
CA ALA A 47 -12.48 -0.04 32.50
C ALA A 47 -11.31 0.93 32.29
N VAL A 48 -10.58 0.74 31.20
CA VAL A 48 -9.50 1.65 30.80
C VAL A 48 -10.09 3.00 30.43
N VAL A 49 -9.58 4.07 31.02
CA VAL A 49 -9.94 5.44 30.64
C VAL A 49 -9.21 5.76 29.33
N LEU A 50 -9.97 6.11 28.31
CA LEU A 50 -9.47 6.44 26.99
C LEU A 50 -9.73 7.92 26.67
N GLU A 51 -8.68 8.65 26.29
CA GLU A 51 -8.80 10.01 25.77
C GLU A 51 -9.02 9.95 24.24
N PRO A 52 -9.99 10.69 23.68
CA PRO A 52 -10.25 10.62 22.25
C PRO A 52 -9.13 11.29 21.44
N PHE A 53 -8.67 10.61 20.40
CA PHE A 53 -7.82 11.15 19.35
C PHE A 53 -8.56 11.10 18.02
N THR A 54 -8.56 12.21 17.29
CA THR A 54 -9.12 12.31 15.95
C THR A 54 -8.00 12.58 14.95
N THR A 55 -7.95 11.76 13.90
CA THR A 55 -7.04 11.91 12.76
C THR A 55 -7.10 13.31 12.14
N GLN A 56 -6.02 13.78 11.52
CA GLN A 56 -5.90 15.17 11.07
C GLN A 56 -6.92 15.59 10.01
N ASN A 57 -7.33 14.65 9.15
CA ASN A 57 -8.39 14.88 8.16
C ASN A 57 -9.79 14.48 8.68
N GLY A 58 -9.88 13.97 9.91
CA GLY A 58 -11.14 13.64 10.58
C GLY A 58 -11.79 12.32 10.16
N THR A 59 -11.09 11.43 9.45
CA THR A 59 -11.66 10.16 8.95
C THR A 59 -11.90 9.12 10.04
N ALA A 60 -11.15 9.17 11.13
CA ALA A 60 -11.32 8.30 12.28
C ALA A 60 -11.10 9.03 13.61
N THR A 61 -11.83 8.55 14.62
CA THR A 61 -11.61 8.85 16.05
C THR A 61 -11.44 7.54 16.81
N PHE A 62 -10.49 7.48 17.73
CA PHE A 62 -10.30 6.32 18.62
C PHE A 62 -9.70 6.76 19.95
N GLY A 63 -9.85 5.93 20.95
CA GLY A 63 -9.41 6.17 22.32
C GLY A 63 -7.94 5.82 22.55
N VAL A 64 -7.21 6.72 23.20
CA VAL A 64 -5.81 6.55 23.62
C VAL A 64 -5.77 6.31 25.13
N PRO A 65 -5.19 5.17 25.59
CA PRO A 65 -5.03 4.90 27.01
C PRO A 65 -4.19 5.98 27.71
N GLN A 66 -4.50 6.24 28.98
CA GLN A 66 -3.71 7.14 29.79
C GLN A 66 -2.23 6.70 29.84
N GLY A 67 -1.32 7.62 29.57
CA GLY A 67 0.13 7.39 29.58
C GLY A 67 0.70 6.98 28.22
N TRP A 68 -0.15 6.59 27.25
CA TRP A 68 0.28 6.35 25.88
C TRP A 68 0.44 7.68 25.13
N ARG A 69 1.39 7.73 24.19
CA ARG A 69 1.55 8.85 23.26
C ARG A 69 1.04 8.49 21.87
N VAL A 70 0.69 9.54 21.12
CA VAL A 70 0.36 9.43 19.70
C VAL A 70 1.59 9.84 18.88
N ASP A 71 2.03 8.95 18.01
CA ASP A 71 2.99 9.24 16.94
C ASP A 71 2.22 9.40 15.64
N ASP A 72 2.10 10.62 15.14
CA ASP A 72 1.33 10.93 13.94
C ASP A 72 2.28 11.34 12.82
N THR A 73 2.52 10.40 11.91
CA THR A 73 3.37 10.55 10.71
C THR A 73 2.53 10.72 9.45
N SER A 74 1.25 11.06 9.60
CA SER A 74 0.31 11.27 8.50
C SER A 74 0.83 12.31 7.51
N VAL A 75 0.57 12.07 6.22
CA VAL A 75 1.17 12.87 5.14
C VAL A 75 0.22 13.04 3.96
N ALA A 76 0.43 14.14 3.23
CA ALA A 76 -0.16 14.31 1.92
C ALA A 76 0.53 13.36 0.93
N ALA A 77 -0.18 12.37 0.42
CA ALA A 77 0.33 11.45 -0.58
C ALA A 77 -0.40 11.64 -1.92
N THR A 78 0.12 10.96 -2.94
CA THR A 78 -0.44 10.91 -4.29
C THR A 78 -0.84 9.45 -4.52
N ASN A 79 -2.12 9.14 -4.76
CA ASN A 79 -2.56 7.74 -4.96
C ASN A 79 -2.03 7.17 -6.30
N HIS A 80 -2.34 5.92 -6.65
CA HIS A 80 -1.98 5.39 -7.97
C HIS A 80 -2.72 6.10 -9.10
N GLY A 81 -3.91 6.62 -8.79
CA GLY A 81 -4.64 7.57 -9.59
C GLY A 81 -4.10 9.00 -9.45
N GLY A 82 -2.90 9.18 -8.90
CA GLY A 82 -2.22 10.39 -8.34
C GLY A 82 -3.01 11.67 -8.05
N GLU A 83 -4.25 11.51 -7.62
CA GLU A 83 -4.98 12.52 -6.90
C GLU A 83 -4.27 12.72 -5.56
N ARG A 84 -4.25 13.98 -5.10
CA ARG A 84 -3.73 14.28 -3.78
C ARG A 84 -4.72 13.74 -2.75
N GLN A 85 -4.21 12.97 -1.82
CA GLN A 85 -4.96 12.42 -0.71
C GLN A 85 -4.19 12.66 0.59
N TRP A 86 -4.91 12.67 1.70
CA TRP A 86 -4.30 12.57 3.01
C TRP A 86 -4.26 11.11 3.44
N VAL A 87 -3.06 10.60 3.71
CA VAL A 87 -2.85 9.26 4.26
C VAL A 87 -2.62 9.43 5.75
N ASN A 88 -3.54 8.92 6.58
CA ASN A 88 -3.25 8.90 8.00
C ASN A 88 -2.31 7.73 8.31
N GLN A 89 -1.31 8.01 9.13
CA GLN A 89 -0.39 7.00 9.66
C GLN A 89 -0.09 7.33 11.11
N VAL A 90 -0.86 6.72 12.00
CA VAL A 90 -0.86 7.01 13.43
C VAL A 90 -0.47 5.75 14.19
N THR A 91 0.53 5.86 15.06
CA THR A 91 0.94 4.78 15.95
C THR A 91 0.75 5.21 17.40
N LEU A 92 0.11 4.36 18.20
CA LEU A 92 0.03 4.52 19.64
C LEU A 92 1.18 3.79 20.29
N VAL A 93 1.92 4.52 21.13
CA VAL A 93 3.12 4.04 21.81
C VAL A 93 2.88 4.11 23.31
N ASP A 94 3.19 3.03 24.02
CA ASP A 94 3.01 2.96 25.48
C ASP A 94 4.11 3.71 26.25
N ASP A 95 4.03 3.64 27.59
CA ASP A 95 4.98 4.26 28.52
C ASP A 95 6.37 3.61 28.52
N GLU A 96 6.51 2.45 27.89
CA GLU A 96 7.77 1.74 27.69
C GLU A 96 8.36 1.98 26.28
N GLU A 97 7.82 2.93 25.53
CA GLU A 97 8.18 3.26 24.15
C GLU A 97 7.96 2.10 23.15
N ARG A 98 7.03 1.20 23.45
CA ARG A 98 6.61 0.12 22.53
C ARG A 98 5.43 0.57 21.68
N ALA A 99 5.52 0.39 20.37
CA ALA A 99 4.35 0.51 19.50
C ALA A 99 3.33 -0.56 19.87
N ARG A 100 2.07 -0.17 20.08
CA ARG A 100 0.99 -1.08 20.47
C ARG A 100 -0.09 -1.21 19.42
N VAL A 101 -0.49 -0.09 18.82
CA VAL A 101 -1.56 -0.05 17.82
C VAL A 101 -1.17 0.90 16.70
N THR A 102 -1.44 0.53 15.46
CA THR A 102 -1.27 1.40 14.30
C THR A 102 -2.59 1.54 13.54
N TYR A 103 -2.94 2.78 13.24
CA TYR A 103 -3.98 3.16 12.31
C TYR A 103 -3.35 3.70 11.03
N VAL A 104 -3.67 3.06 9.91
CA VAL A 104 -3.33 3.56 8.57
C VAL A 104 -4.61 3.67 7.78
N ASP A 105 -4.83 4.78 7.09
CA ASP A 105 -5.88 4.84 6.08
C ASP A 105 -5.44 5.60 4.82
N GLY A 106 -5.96 5.17 3.68
CA GLY A 106 -5.60 5.70 2.37
C GLY A 106 -5.67 4.64 1.29
N TYR A 107 -4.85 4.81 0.26
CA TYR A 107 -4.71 3.80 -0.79
C TYR A 107 -3.76 2.70 -0.35
N MET A 108 -4.24 1.46 -0.27
CA MET A 108 -3.43 0.27 -0.01
C MET A 108 -3.72 -0.78 -1.08
N SER A 109 -2.70 -1.50 -1.53
CA SER A 109 -2.89 -2.67 -2.40
C SER A 109 -3.46 -3.82 -1.58
N ASP A 110 -4.53 -4.42 -2.08
CA ASP A 110 -5.09 -5.64 -1.49
C ASP A 110 -4.10 -6.80 -1.71
N VAL A 111 -3.59 -7.35 -0.61
CA VAL A 111 -2.89 -8.64 -0.61
C VAL A 111 -3.83 -9.62 0.06
N GLY A 112 -4.55 -10.36 -0.78
CA GLY A 112 -5.41 -11.44 -0.31
C GLY A 112 -4.57 -12.54 0.35
N TRP A 113 -5.00 -12.99 1.52
CA TRP A 113 -4.46 -14.19 2.15
C TRP A 113 -5.07 -15.43 1.51
N GLY A 114 -4.25 -16.47 1.31
CA GLY A 114 -4.74 -17.78 0.91
C GLY A 114 -5.58 -18.45 2.00
N GLU A 115 -6.22 -19.57 1.67
CA GLU A 115 -6.95 -20.41 2.63
C GLU A 115 -5.98 -21.07 3.63
N VAL A 116 -5.61 -20.36 4.69
CA VAL A 116 -4.82 -20.90 5.81
C VAL A 116 -5.73 -21.28 6.98
N PRO A 117 -5.41 -22.33 7.75
CA PRO A 117 -6.14 -22.62 8.99
C PRO A 117 -6.06 -21.43 9.95
N TRP A 118 -7.17 -21.10 10.60
CA TRP A 118 -7.26 -19.98 11.53
C TRP A 118 -8.30 -20.26 12.61
N ARG A 119 -8.23 -19.51 13.71
CA ARG A 119 -9.24 -19.55 14.77
C ARG A 119 -9.42 -18.20 15.44
N LEU A 120 -10.68 -17.79 15.58
CA LEU A 120 -11.07 -16.63 16.38
C LEU A 120 -10.91 -16.94 17.87
N VAL A 121 -10.27 -16.03 18.60
CA VAL A 121 -10.08 -16.09 20.06
C VAL A 121 -11.04 -15.13 20.75
N GLU A 122 -11.09 -13.89 20.28
CA GLU A 122 -11.94 -12.84 20.84
C GLU A 122 -12.50 -11.94 19.74
N GLN A 123 -13.70 -11.42 19.96
CA GLN A 123 -14.32 -10.41 19.09
C GLN A 123 -15.12 -9.40 19.91
N ARG A 124 -15.00 -8.12 19.55
CA ARG A 124 -15.75 -7.01 20.15
C ARG A 124 -16.37 -6.15 19.04
N ALA A 125 -17.59 -5.67 19.28
CA ALA A 125 -18.15 -4.62 18.45
C ALA A 125 -17.30 -3.34 18.59
N ILE A 126 -17.09 -2.62 17.50
CA ILE A 126 -16.48 -1.29 17.56
C ILE A 126 -17.53 -0.21 17.84
N ALA A 127 -17.10 0.96 18.31
CA ALA A 127 -17.98 2.06 18.69
C ALA A 127 -18.87 2.53 17.53
N GLN A 128 -18.30 2.64 16.31
CA GLN A 128 -19.07 2.96 15.12
C GLN A 128 -18.48 2.26 13.88
N SER A 129 -19.23 1.29 13.35
CA SER A 129 -18.91 0.60 12.10
C SER A 129 -18.93 1.54 10.89
N PRO A 130 -18.08 1.29 9.88
CA PRO A 130 -18.18 1.98 8.60
C PRO A 130 -19.53 1.65 7.92
N PRO A 131 -20.05 2.53 7.05
CA PRO A 131 -21.31 2.29 6.34
C PRO A 131 -21.31 1.04 5.43
N ALA A 132 -20.12 0.53 5.07
CA ALA A 132 -19.93 -0.57 4.14
C ALA A 132 -20.02 -1.98 4.79
N GLY A 133 -20.21 -2.09 6.11
CA GLY A 133 -20.43 -3.39 6.76
C GLY A 133 -20.16 -3.40 8.26
N ASP A 134 -20.52 -4.51 8.92
CA ASP A 134 -20.26 -4.73 10.33
C ASP A 134 -18.77 -5.03 10.55
N ALA A 135 -18.06 -4.04 11.09
CA ALA A 135 -16.67 -4.17 11.50
C ALA A 135 -16.59 -4.54 13.00
N THR A 136 -15.60 -5.33 13.35
CA THR A 136 -15.36 -5.77 14.73
C THR A 136 -13.87 -5.73 15.03
N ALA A 137 -13.51 -5.39 16.27
CA ALA A 137 -12.18 -5.64 16.77
C ALA A 137 -12.06 -7.14 17.05
N SER A 138 -11.11 -7.81 16.41
CA SER A 138 -10.96 -9.26 16.43
C SER A 138 -9.54 -9.63 16.82
N ALA A 139 -9.42 -10.70 17.60
CA ALA A 139 -8.16 -11.38 17.91
C ALA A 139 -8.27 -12.83 17.40
N TRP A 140 -7.32 -13.25 16.58
CA TRP A 140 -7.30 -14.59 15.99
C TRP A 140 -5.86 -15.06 15.79
N TRP A 141 -5.66 -16.35 15.57
CA TRP A 141 -4.39 -16.87 15.10
C TRP A 141 -4.56 -17.53 13.73
N MET A 142 -3.46 -17.58 12.97
CA MET A 142 -3.36 -18.31 11.70
C MET A 142 -2.21 -19.31 11.76
N GLU A 143 -2.36 -20.47 11.11
CA GLU A 143 -1.30 -21.46 10.95
C GLU A 143 -0.70 -21.33 9.54
N LEU A 144 0.36 -20.54 9.41
CA LEU A 144 1.01 -20.28 8.11
C LEU A 144 1.76 -21.51 7.58
N GLU A 145 2.30 -22.31 8.50
CA GLU A 145 2.96 -23.59 8.24
C GLU A 145 2.59 -24.56 9.36
N PRO A 146 2.61 -25.88 9.13
CA PRO A 146 2.30 -26.87 10.17
C PRO A 146 3.11 -26.65 11.45
N GLY A 147 2.42 -26.36 12.56
CA GLY A 147 3.04 -26.09 13.86
C GLY A 147 3.61 -24.68 14.05
N ARG A 148 3.30 -23.72 13.17
CA ARG A 148 3.72 -22.31 13.29
C ARG A 148 2.51 -21.40 13.26
N PHE A 149 2.24 -20.80 14.42
CA PHE A 149 1.04 -20.00 14.65
C PHE A 149 1.38 -18.53 14.77
N THR A 150 0.65 -17.68 14.05
CA THR A 150 0.84 -16.24 14.03
C THR A 150 -0.38 -15.57 14.66
N PRO A 151 -0.27 -14.97 15.85
CA PRO A 151 -1.35 -14.19 16.44
C PRO A 151 -1.58 -12.91 15.62
N GLN A 152 -2.83 -12.51 15.53
CA GLN A 152 -3.29 -11.34 14.77
C GLN A 152 -4.38 -10.63 15.56
N VAL A 153 -4.34 -9.31 15.53
CA VAL A 153 -5.31 -8.47 16.23
C VAL A 153 -5.53 -7.21 15.42
N ALA A 154 -6.76 -7.01 14.96
CA ALA A 154 -7.13 -5.84 14.17
C ALA A 154 -8.63 -5.60 14.20
N VAL A 155 -9.04 -4.43 13.73
CA VAL A 155 -10.42 -4.22 13.30
C VAL A 155 -10.58 -4.84 11.91
N THR A 156 -11.55 -5.74 11.79
CA THR A 156 -11.79 -6.53 10.59
C THR A 156 -13.22 -6.34 10.11
N ALA A 157 -13.42 -6.26 8.81
CA ALA A 157 -14.74 -6.52 8.24
C ALA A 157 -15.09 -8.00 8.51
N THR A 158 -16.33 -8.30 8.86
CA THR A 158 -16.74 -9.67 9.21
C THR A 158 -17.36 -10.37 7.98
N PRO A 159 -16.62 -11.14 7.16
CA PRO A 159 -17.25 -12.15 6.34
C PRO A 159 -17.43 -13.41 7.19
N ASN A 160 -18.68 -13.87 7.29
CA ASN A 160 -18.96 -15.22 7.76
C ASN A 160 -18.13 -16.21 6.91
N GLU A 161 -17.37 -17.09 7.58
CA GLU A 161 -16.68 -18.27 7.00
C GLU A 161 -15.28 -18.07 6.37
N LEU A 162 -14.73 -16.86 6.31
CA LEU A 162 -13.34 -16.63 5.86
C LEU A 162 -12.46 -16.10 7.00
N ALA A 163 -11.13 -16.26 6.86
CA ALA A 163 -10.18 -15.65 7.79
C ALA A 163 -10.44 -14.14 7.87
N PRO A 164 -10.37 -13.53 9.08
CA PRO A 164 -10.62 -12.11 9.23
C PRO A 164 -9.69 -11.30 8.33
N ASN A 165 -10.28 -10.40 7.54
CA ASN A 165 -9.51 -9.49 6.72
C ASN A 165 -9.22 -8.22 7.53
N THR A 166 -7.94 -7.87 7.69
CA THR A 166 -7.46 -6.68 8.42
C THR A 166 -7.86 -5.36 7.76
N TYR A 167 -8.37 -5.40 6.52
CA TYR A 167 -8.81 -4.21 5.81
C TYR A 167 -10.25 -3.85 6.15
N LEU A 168 -10.44 -2.59 6.53
CA LEU A 168 -11.72 -1.91 6.56
C LEU A 168 -11.94 -1.22 5.24
N MET A 169 -13.00 -1.58 4.54
CA MET A 169 -13.50 -0.79 3.43
C MET A 169 -14.37 0.34 3.97
N HIS A 170 -13.93 1.56 3.74
CA HIS A 170 -14.73 2.77 3.94
C HIS A 170 -15.63 3.03 2.73
N VAL A 171 -16.49 4.04 2.86
CA VAL A 171 -17.22 4.62 1.72
C VAL A 171 -16.22 5.17 0.69
N GLU A 172 -16.57 5.09 -0.61
CA GLU A 172 -15.72 5.55 -1.73
C GLU A 172 -14.38 4.81 -1.91
N GLY A 173 -14.24 3.60 -1.37
CA GLY A 173 -13.11 2.71 -1.67
C GLY A 173 -11.85 2.98 -0.85
N ARG A 174 -11.95 3.72 0.27
CA ARG A 174 -10.80 3.94 1.19
C ARG A 174 -10.55 2.69 1.99
N PHE A 175 -9.28 2.31 2.08
CA PHE A 175 -8.85 1.21 2.89
C PHE A 175 -8.28 1.79 4.17
N GLY A 176 -8.80 1.32 5.30
CA GLY A 176 -8.27 1.58 6.62
C GLY A 176 -7.79 0.28 7.23
N VAL A 177 -6.65 0.30 7.91
CA VAL A 177 -6.16 -0.79 8.74
C VAL A 177 -6.02 -0.21 10.14
N PHE A 178 -6.62 -0.87 11.12
CA PHE A 178 -6.40 -0.57 12.53
C PHE A 178 -6.00 -1.86 13.23
N SER A 179 -4.71 -2.04 13.48
CA SER A 179 -4.13 -3.31 13.94
C SER A 179 -3.21 -3.10 15.13
N ALA A 180 -3.02 -4.16 15.92
CA ALA A 180 -2.08 -4.17 17.03
C ALA A 180 -0.74 -4.79 16.65
N HIS A 181 0.32 -4.31 17.31
CA HIS A 181 1.65 -4.92 17.31
C HIS A 181 1.72 -5.97 18.42
N VAL A 182 1.42 -7.22 18.06
CA VAL A 182 1.30 -8.32 19.02
C VAL A 182 2.65 -8.83 19.52
N ASP A 183 3.70 -8.72 18.72
CA ASP A 183 5.07 -9.11 19.05
C ASP A 183 5.70 -8.27 20.17
N GLY A 184 5.19 -7.06 20.38
CA GLY A 184 5.56 -6.20 21.49
C GLY A 184 4.87 -6.52 22.83
N LEU A 185 3.93 -7.47 22.88
CA LEU A 185 3.18 -7.82 24.10
C LEU A 185 3.88 -8.93 24.91
N ASP A 186 3.75 -8.88 26.23
CA ASP A 186 4.38 -9.87 27.11
C ASP A 186 3.84 -11.29 26.85
N GLY A 187 4.74 -12.21 26.53
CA GLY A 187 4.40 -13.60 26.23
C GLY A 187 3.85 -13.85 24.83
N CYS A 188 3.81 -12.79 24.00
CA CYS A 188 3.53 -12.90 22.59
C CYS A 188 4.83 -12.91 21.77
N ALA A 189 4.76 -13.55 20.62
CA ALA A 189 5.81 -13.52 19.61
C ALA A 189 5.12 -13.53 18.24
N GLU A 190 5.82 -13.05 17.22
CA GLU A 190 5.34 -13.10 15.83
C GLU A 190 4.97 -14.53 15.40
N VAL A 191 5.74 -15.52 15.88
CA VAL A 191 5.49 -16.94 15.63
C VAL A 191 5.57 -17.74 16.92
N LEU A 192 4.51 -18.52 17.17
CA LEU A 192 4.36 -19.38 18.33
C LEU A 192 4.34 -20.85 17.92
N ALA A 193 4.85 -21.69 18.82
CA ALA A 193 5.08 -23.12 18.56
C ALA A 193 3.80 -23.96 18.56
N ASP A 194 2.71 -23.45 19.14
CA ASP A 194 1.42 -24.13 19.17
C ASP A 194 0.25 -23.13 19.34
N ALA A 195 -0.95 -23.62 19.03
CA ALA A 195 -2.19 -22.85 19.13
C ALA A 195 -2.54 -22.42 20.57
N ALA A 196 -2.14 -23.20 21.58
CA ALA A 196 -2.44 -22.86 22.99
C ALA A 196 -1.61 -21.66 23.45
N ALA A 197 -0.35 -21.57 23.02
CA ALA A 197 0.48 -20.40 23.24
C ALA A 197 -0.08 -19.16 22.52
N ALA A 198 -0.59 -19.32 21.29
CA ALA A 198 -1.26 -18.24 20.56
C ALA A 198 -2.52 -17.77 21.28
N GLU A 199 -3.37 -18.68 21.76
CA GLU A 199 -4.57 -18.34 22.54
C GLU A 199 -4.22 -17.67 23.87
N ALA A 200 -3.17 -18.12 24.56
CA ALA A 200 -2.72 -17.50 25.81
C ALA A 200 -2.22 -16.06 25.58
N CYS A 201 -1.44 -15.83 24.53
CA CYS A 201 -1.02 -14.50 24.09
C CYS A 201 -2.23 -13.60 23.82
N LEU A 202 -3.20 -14.09 23.03
CA LEU A 202 -4.39 -13.34 22.62
C LEU A 202 -5.45 -13.15 23.73
N SER A 203 -5.29 -13.80 24.88
CA SER A 203 -6.22 -13.67 26.03
C SER A 203 -5.61 -12.92 27.22
N GLY A 204 -4.41 -12.36 27.07
CA GLY A 204 -3.67 -11.68 28.12
C GLY A 204 -4.29 -10.33 28.53
N ALA A 205 -3.86 -9.81 29.69
CA ALA A 205 -4.36 -8.52 30.20
C ALA A 205 -3.97 -7.33 29.30
N GLU A 206 -2.74 -7.31 28.76
CA GLU A 206 -2.32 -6.28 27.78
C GLU A 206 -3.17 -6.34 26.51
N MET A 207 -3.58 -7.56 26.11
CA MET A 207 -4.47 -7.74 24.97
C MET A 207 -5.85 -7.15 25.24
N ALA A 208 -6.38 -7.29 26.46
CA ALA A 208 -7.69 -6.73 26.80
C ALA A 208 -7.73 -5.20 26.67
N THR A 209 -6.64 -4.50 27.04
CA THR A 209 -6.47 -3.05 26.83
C THR A 209 -6.41 -2.72 25.34
N THR A 210 -5.58 -3.44 24.59
CA THR A 210 -5.40 -3.27 23.14
C THR A 210 -6.73 -3.46 22.38
N MET A 211 -7.47 -4.51 22.70
CA MET A 211 -8.81 -4.77 22.17
C MET A 211 -9.81 -3.67 22.57
N GLY A 212 -9.63 -3.03 23.73
CA GLY A 212 -10.42 -1.87 24.15
C GLY A 212 -10.17 -0.65 23.26
N VAL A 213 -8.90 -0.39 22.91
CA VAL A 213 -8.50 0.66 21.97
C VAL A 213 -9.10 0.40 20.59
N LEU A 214 -8.92 -0.80 20.03
CA LEU A 214 -9.49 -1.15 18.71
C LEU A 214 -11.02 -1.07 18.71
N ALA A 215 -11.68 -1.52 19.78
CA ALA A 215 -13.13 -1.43 19.93
C ALA A 215 -13.64 0.01 20.08
N SER A 216 -12.78 0.97 20.43
CA SER A 216 -13.16 2.39 20.50
C SER A 216 -13.18 3.09 19.14
N LEU A 217 -12.81 2.41 18.05
CA LEU A 217 -12.77 3.00 16.72
C LEU A 217 -14.16 3.49 16.29
N GLU A 218 -14.20 4.76 15.92
CA GLU A 218 -15.27 5.40 15.16
C GLU A 218 -14.74 5.79 13.79
N VAL A 219 -15.39 5.29 12.74
CA VAL A 219 -15.09 5.70 11.36
C VAL A 219 -16.10 6.74 10.90
N HIS A 220 -15.58 7.86 10.38
CA HIS A 220 -16.38 8.99 9.90
C HIS A 220 -16.44 9.01 8.37
N ASP A 221 -17.58 9.42 7.84
CA ASP A 221 -17.78 9.61 6.40
C ASP A 221 -17.22 10.97 5.98
N VAL A 222 -15.96 10.95 5.54
CA VAL A 222 -15.21 12.12 5.10
C VAL A 222 -14.80 11.90 3.64
N PRO A 223 -14.95 12.90 2.75
CA PRO A 223 -14.56 12.75 1.34
C PRO A 223 -13.12 12.26 1.20
N TRP A 224 -12.87 11.40 0.21
CA TRP A 224 -11.54 10.82 -0.03
C TRP A 224 -10.41 11.86 -0.10
N ASN A 225 -10.69 12.99 -0.74
CA ASN A 225 -9.76 14.09 -0.97
C ASN A 225 -9.71 15.11 0.18
N ALA A 226 -10.33 14.81 1.32
CA ALA A 226 -10.25 15.69 2.48
C ALA A 226 -8.81 15.80 2.99
N MET A 227 -8.33 17.03 2.99
CA MET A 227 -7.04 17.41 3.55
C MET A 227 -7.27 18.08 4.91
N PRO A 228 -6.32 17.98 5.86
CA PRO A 228 -6.37 18.79 7.08
C PRO A 228 -6.50 20.28 6.72
N GLN A 229 -7.33 21.03 7.43
CA GLN A 229 -7.55 22.47 7.16
C GLN A 229 -6.25 23.31 7.25
N ALA A 230 -5.22 22.80 7.92
CA ALA A 230 -3.90 23.43 8.05
C ALA A 230 -2.84 22.86 7.09
N ALA A 231 -3.13 21.81 6.30
CA ALA A 231 -2.22 21.26 5.30
C ALA A 231 -2.17 22.12 4.00
N GLY A 232 -2.46 23.41 4.14
CA GLY A 232 -2.35 24.41 3.09
C GLY A 232 -0.89 24.56 2.67
N ASP A 233 -0.57 23.91 1.57
CA ASP A 233 0.46 24.27 0.60
C ASP A 233 1.73 24.88 1.22
N ALA A 234 2.51 24.06 1.93
CA ALA A 234 3.97 24.27 1.98
C ALA A 234 4.63 23.92 0.63
N ASP A 235 3.92 24.19 -0.48
CA ASP A 235 4.43 23.99 -1.83
C ASP A 235 5.31 25.19 -2.18
N GLY A 236 6.61 25.02 -2.05
CA GLY A 236 7.55 25.93 -2.67
C GLY A 236 7.48 25.75 -4.18
N GLU A 237 6.75 26.61 -4.88
CA GLU A 237 6.94 26.76 -6.32
C GLU A 237 8.21 27.56 -6.55
N ALA A 238 9.26 26.89 -7.02
CA ALA A 238 10.49 27.55 -7.42
C ALA A 238 10.39 27.91 -8.90
N ALA A 239 10.27 29.21 -9.19
CA ALA A 239 10.54 29.74 -10.51
C ALA A 239 12.03 30.08 -10.61
N GLY A 240 12.79 29.30 -11.37
CA GLY A 240 14.24 29.47 -11.51
C GLY A 240 14.78 28.70 -12.71
N GLU A 241 15.96 29.12 -13.20
CA GLU A 241 16.67 28.47 -14.32
C GLU A 241 17.25 27.11 -13.88
N THR A 242 17.52 26.92 -12.59
CA THR A 242 18.04 25.67 -12.03
C THR A 242 17.21 25.25 -10.83
N PHE A 243 16.89 23.96 -10.73
CA PHE A 243 16.27 23.32 -9.59
C PHE A 243 17.21 22.24 -9.02
N GLU A 244 17.27 22.12 -7.70
CA GLU A 244 18.01 21.08 -6.99
C GLU A 244 17.08 20.46 -5.94
N THR A 245 17.06 19.14 -5.83
CA THR A 245 16.29 18.45 -4.78
C THR A 245 16.84 18.80 -3.40
N GLN A 246 15.98 18.75 -2.38
CA GLN A 246 16.36 19.17 -1.03
C GLN A 246 17.52 18.36 -0.43
N ASN A 247 17.62 17.07 -0.76
CA ASN A 247 18.74 16.22 -0.35
C ASN A 247 19.89 16.19 -1.37
N GLY A 248 19.84 17.01 -2.43
CA GLY A 248 20.91 17.17 -3.41
C GLY A 248 21.12 15.98 -4.36
N THR A 249 20.19 15.03 -4.44
CA THR A 249 20.27 13.85 -5.33
C THR A 249 20.12 14.18 -6.81
N MET A 250 19.49 15.31 -7.15
CA MET A 250 19.24 15.70 -8.53
C MET A 250 19.35 17.22 -8.70
N ARG A 251 19.96 17.62 -9.81
CA ARG A 251 19.94 18.98 -10.34
C ARG A 251 19.36 18.97 -11.74
N VAL A 252 18.66 20.03 -12.12
CA VAL A 252 18.18 20.21 -13.49
C VAL A 252 18.19 21.68 -13.86
N THR A 253 18.65 21.98 -15.07
CA THR A 253 18.46 23.31 -15.68
C THR A 253 17.16 23.29 -16.49
N LEU A 254 16.17 24.05 -16.04
CA LEU A 254 14.85 24.05 -16.65
C LEU A 254 14.79 25.01 -17.85
N PRO A 255 14.14 24.62 -18.96
CA PRO A 255 13.91 25.54 -20.06
C PRO A 255 13.07 26.75 -19.63
N ALA A 256 13.19 27.85 -20.37
CA ALA A 256 12.46 29.08 -20.05
C ALA A 256 10.94 28.85 -19.97
N GLY A 257 10.33 29.33 -18.87
CA GLY A 257 8.90 29.23 -18.63
C GLY A 257 8.45 27.92 -17.99
N TRP A 258 9.36 26.99 -17.71
CA TRP A 258 9.08 25.85 -16.85
C TRP A 258 9.13 26.23 -15.37
N SER A 259 8.33 25.57 -14.54
CA SER A 259 8.41 25.65 -13.09
C SER A 259 8.61 24.28 -12.45
N ALA A 260 9.18 24.26 -11.24
CA ALA A 260 9.29 23.07 -10.42
C ALA A 260 8.41 23.21 -9.17
N ARG A 261 7.67 22.15 -8.87
CA ARG A 261 6.97 21.96 -7.61
C ARG A 261 7.58 20.77 -6.89
N ASP A 262 8.10 21.03 -5.70
CA ASP A 262 8.72 20.02 -4.85
C ASP A 262 7.79 19.62 -3.71
N ARG A 263 7.57 18.32 -3.54
CA ARG A 263 6.80 17.69 -2.46
C ARG A 263 7.60 16.58 -1.77
N SER A 264 8.92 16.67 -1.84
CA SER A 264 9.82 15.74 -1.18
C SER A 264 9.62 15.75 0.33
N GLY A 265 9.88 14.63 0.97
CA GLY A 265 9.65 14.48 2.41
C GLY A 265 10.26 13.22 2.99
N GLU A 266 10.20 13.12 4.32
CA GLU A 266 10.62 11.94 5.06
C GLU A 266 9.60 10.81 4.89
N VAL A 267 10.08 9.60 4.64
CA VAL A 267 9.28 8.39 4.52
C VAL A 267 9.95 7.28 5.32
N THR A 268 9.18 6.50 6.06
CA THR A 268 9.68 5.28 6.72
C THR A 268 9.58 4.11 5.76
N ASN A 269 10.72 3.49 5.45
CA ASN A 269 10.77 2.36 4.52
C ASN A 269 10.32 1.04 5.17
N HIS A 270 10.26 -0.05 4.38
CA HIS A 270 9.81 -1.37 4.85
C HIS A 270 10.67 -1.98 5.97
N ASP A 271 11.91 -1.51 6.15
CA ASP A 271 12.81 -1.91 7.24
C ASP A 271 12.62 -1.05 8.51
N GLY A 272 11.61 -0.17 8.53
CA GLY A 272 11.38 0.77 9.63
C GLY A 272 12.38 1.92 9.70
N ARG A 273 13.18 2.14 8.65
CA ARG A 273 14.17 3.22 8.60
C ARG A 273 13.61 4.44 7.87
N THR A 274 13.77 5.61 8.47
CA THR A 274 13.47 6.89 7.82
C THR A 274 14.46 7.15 6.68
N GLN A 275 13.93 7.51 5.53
CA GLN A 275 14.65 7.99 4.35
C GLN A 275 13.98 9.26 3.82
N TRP A 276 14.69 10.03 3.01
CA TRP A 276 14.11 11.14 2.26
C TRP A 276 13.70 10.64 0.88
N ASP A 277 12.46 10.85 0.45
CA ASP A 277 11.97 10.56 -0.91
C ASP A 277 11.72 11.87 -1.65
N ASN A 278 12.26 12.02 -2.86
CA ASN A 278 11.95 13.21 -3.66
C ASN A 278 10.75 13.00 -4.56
N HIS A 279 9.86 13.98 -4.56
CA HIS A 279 8.67 14.02 -5.41
C HIS A 279 8.59 15.40 -6.07
N VAL A 280 9.12 15.51 -7.29
CA VAL A 280 9.20 16.79 -8.00
C VAL A 280 8.35 16.72 -9.26
N ARG A 281 7.61 17.80 -9.54
CA ARG A 281 6.87 17.98 -10.79
C ARG A 281 7.39 19.20 -11.52
N PHE A 282 7.85 19.00 -12.75
CA PHE A 282 8.19 20.07 -13.68
C PHE A 282 7.01 20.34 -14.59
N THR A 283 6.63 21.60 -14.73
CA THR A 283 5.49 22.00 -15.58
C THR A 283 5.94 23.02 -16.61
N GLY A 284 5.75 22.71 -17.88
CA GLY A 284 6.02 23.59 -19.00
C GLY A 284 4.90 24.61 -19.24
N PRO A 285 5.17 25.67 -20.04
CA PRO A 285 4.21 26.74 -20.30
C PRO A 285 2.96 26.31 -21.08
N ASP A 286 3.01 25.16 -21.76
CA ASP A 286 1.90 24.55 -22.48
C ASP A 286 1.12 23.52 -21.64
N GLY A 287 1.49 23.37 -20.35
CA GLY A 287 0.90 22.40 -19.44
C GLY A 287 1.55 21.01 -19.48
N THR A 288 2.60 20.80 -20.30
CA THR A 288 3.39 19.56 -20.28
C THR A 288 3.94 19.32 -18.89
N GLN A 289 3.82 18.09 -18.37
CA GLN A 289 4.30 17.74 -17.03
C GLN A 289 5.30 16.59 -17.07
N VAL A 290 6.44 16.79 -16.42
CA VAL A 290 7.41 15.72 -16.12
C VAL A 290 7.39 15.48 -14.61
N ARG A 291 7.20 14.23 -14.21
CA ARG A 291 7.33 13.82 -12.81
C ARG A 291 8.71 13.22 -12.59
N TYR A 292 9.41 13.73 -11.59
CA TYR A 292 10.60 13.11 -11.02
C TYR A 292 10.26 12.49 -9.66
N TYR A 293 10.71 11.26 -9.47
CA TYR A 293 10.65 10.51 -8.23
C TYR A 293 12.01 9.88 -7.97
N ASP A 294 12.51 9.95 -6.73
CA ASP A 294 13.57 9.05 -6.31
C ASP A 294 13.33 8.46 -4.92
N GLY A 295 13.58 7.16 -4.81
CA GLY A 295 13.23 6.35 -3.65
C GLY A 295 13.21 4.87 -3.99
N TYR A 296 12.36 4.09 -3.29
CA TYR A 296 12.18 2.67 -3.57
C TYR A 296 11.15 2.49 -4.69
N ALA A 297 11.57 1.92 -5.82
CA ALA A 297 10.63 1.51 -6.87
C ALA A 297 10.34 0.02 -6.77
N SER A 298 9.09 -0.36 -7.06
CA SER A 298 8.72 -1.75 -7.29
C SER A 298 9.19 -2.22 -8.67
N ASP A 299 9.58 -3.49 -8.75
CA ASP A 299 9.90 -4.12 -10.02
C ASP A 299 8.66 -4.14 -10.91
N VAL A 300 8.77 -3.54 -12.09
CA VAL A 300 7.75 -3.65 -13.14
C VAL A 300 8.18 -4.73 -14.13
N GLY A 301 7.24 -5.60 -14.50
CA GLY A 301 7.50 -6.80 -15.30
C GLY A 301 8.04 -6.54 -16.71
N ALA A 302 8.47 -7.64 -17.35
CA ALA A 302 9.05 -7.64 -18.69
C ALA A 302 8.08 -7.09 -19.76
N LEU A 303 8.64 -6.39 -20.76
CA LEU A 303 7.89 -5.85 -21.90
C LEU A 303 7.67 -6.92 -22.98
N ASP A 304 6.43 -7.08 -23.45
CA ASP A 304 6.08 -8.03 -24.51
C ASP A 304 6.59 -7.58 -25.89
N ALA A 305 6.35 -6.31 -26.26
CA ALA A 305 6.84 -5.69 -27.48
C ALA A 305 7.02 -4.17 -27.29
N TRP A 306 8.06 -3.60 -27.88
CA TRP A 306 8.40 -2.18 -27.73
C TRP A 306 9.16 -1.64 -28.95
N GLY A 307 9.23 -0.31 -29.06
CA GLY A 307 10.03 0.38 -30.07
C GLY A 307 10.48 1.77 -29.60
N GLU A 308 11.77 2.04 -29.77
CA GLU A 308 12.38 3.34 -29.49
C GLU A 308 12.11 4.32 -30.65
N VAL A 309 11.76 5.56 -30.30
CA VAL A 309 11.51 6.66 -31.25
C VAL A 309 12.65 7.67 -31.21
N GLU A 310 13.11 8.04 -30.01
CA GLU A 310 14.18 9.02 -29.83
C GLU A 310 14.95 8.72 -28.53
N ARG A 311 16.25 9.02 -28.53
CA ARG A 311 17.16 8.80 -27.40
C ARG A 311 18.19 9.91 -27.36
N ILE A 312 18.37 10.48 -26.16
CA ILE A 312 19.42 11.44 -25.85
C ILE A 312 20.32 10.81 -24.81
N GLU A 313 21.54 10.48 -25.21
CA GLU A 313 22.57 9.98 -24.31
C GLU A 313 23.01 11.08 -23.33
N MET A 314 23.14 10.70 -22.07
CA MET A 314 23.53 11.55 -20.96
C MET A 314 24.85 11.05 -20.35
N ALA A 315 25.36 11.76 -19.35
CA ALA A 315 26.53 11.30 -18.61
C ALA A 315 26.23 9.99 -17.83
N ASP A 316 27.29 9.30 -17.40
CA ASP A 316 27.21 8.15 -16.48
C ASP A 316 26.34 6.98 -16.96
N GLY A 317 26.22 6.82 -18.29
CA GLY A 317 25.44 5.73 -18.89
C GLY A 317 23.93 5.91 -18.81
N LEU A 318 23.47 7.12 -18.48
CA LEU A 318 22.06 7.48 -18.46
C LEU A 318 21.60 7.89 -19.87
N ALA A 319 20.29 7.78 -20.11
CA ALA A 319 19.66 8.34 -21.29
C ALA A 319 18.24 8.82 -21.00
N ALA A 320 17.82 9.88 -21.70
CA ALA A 320 16.42 10.22 -21.85
C ALA A 320 15.90 9.54 -23.11
N VAL A 321 14.84 8.74 -23.00
CA VAL A 321 14.34 7.91 -24.11
C VAL A 321 12.85 8.12 -24.29
N ALA A 322 12.44 8.27 -25.55
CA ALA A 322 11.06 8.24 -26.01
C ALA A 322 10.79 6.88 -26.69
N TRP A 323 9.84 6.10 -26.17
CA TRP A 323 9.51 4.78 -26.72
C TRP A 323 8.03 4.46 -26.57
N TRP A 324 7.56 3.48 -27.32
CA TRP A 324 6.26 2.86 -27.13
C TRP A 324 6.40 1.41 -26.65
N GLU A 325 5.41 0.93 -25.92
CA GLU A 325 5.30 -0.46 -25.49
C GLU A 325 3.88 -0.98 -25.66
N GLN A 326 3.76 -2.24 -26.10
CA GLN A 326 2.50 -2.93 -26.21
C GLN A 326 2.09 -3.48 -24.83
N ARG A 327 0.87 -3.18 -24.41
CA ARG A 327 0.25 -3.75 -23.20
C ARG A 327 -1.07 -4.42 -23.55
N GLU A 328 -1.61 -5.15 -22.58
CA GLU A 328 -3.00 -5.57 -22.62
C GLU A 328 -3.90 -4.32 -22.68
N GLY A 329 -4.77 -4.25 -23.68
CA GLY A 329 -5.70 -3.12 -23.87
C GLY A 329 -5.21 -1.96 -24.74
N GLY A 330 -3.92 -1.88 -25.12
CA GLY A 330 -3.44 -0.83 -26.01
C GLY A 330 -1.93 -0.66 -26.09
N VAL A 331 -1.49 0.45 -26.69
CA VAL A 331 -0.09 0.85 -26.75
C VAL A 331 0.12 2.02 -25.80
N VAL A 332 1.17 1.99 -24.98
CA VAL A 332 1.58 3.12 -24.14
C VAL A 332 2.73 3.85 -24.82
N ALA A 333 2.74 5.17 -24.74
CA ALA A 333 3.87 6.01 -25.13
C ALA A 333 4.55 6.57 -23.89
N ARG A 334 5.87 6.49 -23.81
CA ARG A 334 6.68 6.97 -22.69
C ARG A 334 7.79 7.88 -23.16
N VAL A 335 8.08 8.87 -22.33
CA VAL A 335 9.33 9.64 -22.39
C VAL A 335 9.88 9.59 -20.97
N ALA A 336 11.03 8.94 -20.77
CA ALA A 336 11.56 8.73 -19.42
C ALA A 336 13.09 8.66 -19.36
N LEU A 337 13.61 8.85 -18.15
CA LEU A 337 14.99 8.56 -17.78
C LEU A 337 15.21 7.05 -17.68
N THR A 338 16.33 6.56 -18.21
CA THR A 338 16.75 5.17 -18.12
C THR A 338 18.26 5.04 -17.92
N SER A 339 18.68 3.92 -17.31
CA SER A 339 20.07 3.47 -17.28
C SER A 339 20.34 2.32 -18.28
N GLN A 340 19.35 1.98 -19.10
CA GLN A 340 19.47 0.89 -20.08
C GLN A 340 20.21 1.33 -21.34
N THR A 341 21.13 0.47 -21.77
CA THR A 341 21.88 0.65 -23.03
C THR A 341 20.97 0.58 -24.24
N GLU A 342 21.39 1.22 -25.33
CA GLU A 342 20.71 1.13 -26.63
C GLU A 342 20.43 -0.33 -27.04
N GLY A 343 19.21 -0.58 -27.53
CA GLY A 343 18.77 -1.92 -27.97
C GLY A 343 18.27 -2.85 -26.85
N SER A 344 18.46 -2.49 -25.58
CA SER A 344 17.79 -3.16 -24.45
C SER A 344 16.37 -2.64 -24.27
N PRO A 345 15.43 -3.47 -23.79
CA PRO A 345 14.10 -2.98 -23.41
C PRO A 345 14.23 -1.78 -22.46
N PRO A 346 13.66 -0.61 -22.82
CA PRO A 346 13.79 0.58 -22.01
C PRO A 346 13.04 0.37 -20.69
N PHE A 347 13.61 0.90 -19.61
CA PHE A 347 13.01 0.82 -18.29
C PHE A 347 12.97 2.22 -17.67
N PRO A 348 11.83 2.67 -17.12
CA PRO A 348 11.60 4.07 -16.77
C PRO A 348 12.24 4.47 -15.42
N TRP A 349 13.41 3.90 -15.12
CA TRP A 349 14.26 4.34 -14.03
C TRP A 349 15.74 4.11 -14.31
N ALA A 350 16.54 4.85 -13.56
CA ALA A 350 17.98 4.80 -13.50
C ALA A 350 18.44 4.48 -12.08
N GLN A 351 19.53 3.72 -12.00
CA GLN A 351 20.32 3.55 -10.78
C GLN A 351 21.71 4.11 -11.03
N LEU A 352 22.28 4.76 -10.02
CA LEU A 352 23.69 5.13 -10.02
C LEU A 352 24.50 4.05 -9.32
N ASP A 353 25.69 3.77 -9.86
CA ASP A 353 26.62 2.83 -9.24
C ASP A 353 26.95 3.26 -7.81
N GLY A 354 26.83 2.32 -6.87
CA GLY A 354 27.16 2.53 -5.46
C GLY A 354 26.07 3.21 -4.63
N VAL A 355 24.90 3.50 -5.21
CA VAL A 355 23.73 4.01 -4.48
C VAL A 355 22.55 3.09 -4.66
N ASN A 356 21.99 2.60 -3.56
CA ASN A 356 20.77 1.79 -3.58
C ASN A 356 19.52 2.69 -3.69
N ARG A 357 19.36 3.43 -4.79
CA ARG A 357 18.26 4.37 -4.99
C ARG A 357 17.81 4.34 -6.44
N ASN A 358 16.50 4.28 -6.66
CA ASN A 358 15.93 4.38 -8.01
C ASN A 358 15.57 5.82 -8.30
N HIS A 359 15.94 6.30 -9.49
CA HIS A 359 15.59 7.61 -10.01
C HIS A 359 14.67 7.43 -11.22
N SER A 360 13.49 8.03 -11.19
CA SER A 360 12.53 7.99 -12.30
C SER A 360 12.14 9.41 -12.67
N ALA A 361 12.37 9.79 -13.92
CA ALA A 361 11.82 11.01 -14.50
C ALA A 361 10.96 10.63 -15.70
N MET A 362 9.70 11.04 -15.76
CA MET A 362 8.78 10.59 -16.81
C MET A 362 7.75 11.65 -17.19
N LEU A 363 7.46 11.77 -18.49
CA LEU A 363 6.33 12.53 -19.01
C LEU A 363 4.99 11.96 -18.50
N LEU A 364 4.13 12.83 -17.97
CA LEU A 364 2.74 12.49 -17.66
C LEU A 364 1.90 12.63 -18.93
N THR A 365 1.35 11.50 -19.41
CA THR A 365 0.59 11.44 -20.67
C THR A 365 -0.92 11.50 -20.48
N SER A 366 -1.38 11.43 -19.23
CA SER A 366 -2.77 11.56 -18.81
C SER A 366 -2.91 12.63 -17.73
N ASP A 367 -4.03 13.34 -17.75
CA ASP A 367 -4.47 14.21 -16.66
C ASP A 367 -5.04 13.38 -15.50
N GLU A 368 -5.52 12.15 -15.78
CA GLU A 368 -5.84 11.17 -14.75
C GLU A 368 -4.55 10.77 -14.10
N PRO A 369 -4.39 11.07 -12.82
CA PRO A 369 -3.04 11.00 -12.32
C PRO A 369 -2.60 9.51 -12.15
N GLY A 370 -1.31 9.24 -12.35
CA GLY A 370 -0.76 7.88 -12.51
C GLY A 370 -1.39 7.02 -13.63
N GLY A 371 -2.33 7.57 -14.39
CA GLY A 371 -2.84 7.02 -15.62
C GLY A 371 -1.83 7.17 -16.74
N GLU A 372 -1.64 6.09 -17.49
CA GLU A 372 -0.93 6.12 -18.77
C GLU A 372 -1.95 6.24 -19.88
N ARG A 373 -1.71 7.15 -20.83
CA ARG A 373 -2.56 7.23 -22.00
C ARG A 373 -2.39 5.98 -22.86
N LEU A 374 -3.48 5.23 -23.02
CA LEU A 374 -3.55 4.14 -23.99
C LEU A 374 -3.86 4.67 -25.39
N PHE A 375 -3.00 4.32 -26.33
CA PHE A 375 -3.14 4.59 -27.75
C PHE A 375 -3.71 3.34 -28.43
N GLY A 376 -4.64 3.55 -29.36
CA GLY A 376 -5.25 2.46 -30.12
C GLY A 376 -4.32 1.79 -31.15
N SER A 377 -3.09 2.29 -31.34
CA SER A 377 -2.11 1.73 -32.27
C SER A 377 -0.70 2.28 -32.03
N VAL A 378 0.32 1.55 -32.47
CA VAL A 378 1.73 1.97 -32.47
C VAL A 378 1.92 3.30 -33.20
N ALA A 379 1.38 3.43 -34.42
CA ALA A 379 1.50 4.67 -35.19
C ALA A 379 0.86 5.90 -34.50
N ALA A 380 -0.13 5.70 -33.62
CA ALA A 380 -0.69 6.80 -32.83
C ALA A 380 0.23 7.18 -31.65
N ALA A 381 0.88 6.20 -31.02
CA ALA A 381 1.88 6.41 -29.99
C ALA A 381 3.13 7.11 -30.56
N GLU A 382 3.66 6.65 -31.70
CA GLU A 382 4.82 7.26 -32.37
C GLU A 382 4.56 8.73 -32.72
N ARG A 383 3.40 9.06 -33.31
CA ARG A 383 3.03 10.46 -33.59
C ARG A 383 2.94 11.32 -32.34
N PHE A 384 2.56 10.73 -31.20
CA PHE A 384 2.55 11.45 -29.94
C PHE A 384 3.98 11.66 -29.41
N LEU A 385 4.86 10.66 -29.52
CA LEU A 385 6.27 10.77 -29.12
C LEU A 385 7.05 11.79 -29.98
N GLU A 386 6.64 12.00 -31.23
CA GLU A 386 7.19 13.03 -32.11
C GLU A 386 6.62 14.44 -31.87
N SER A 387 5.62 14.58 -30.97
CA SER A 387 4.95 15.86 -30.71
C SER A 387 5.80 16.83 -29.89
N ALA A 388 5.46 18.11 -29.95
CA ALA A 388 6.19 19.15 -29.19
C ALA A 388 6.19 18.90 -27.67
N PRO A 389 5.08 18.50 -27.00
CA PRO A 389 5.10 18.13 -25.59
C PRO A 389 6.08 17.00 -25.25
N ALA A 390 6.11 15.95 -26.08
CA ALA A 390 7.00 14.81 -25.84
C ALA A 390 8.48 15.18 -25.99
N ARG A 391 8.81 15.99 -27.00
CA ARG A 391 10.17 16.54 -27.17
C ARG A 391 10.57 17.47 -26.04
N ALA A 392 9.68 18.36 -25.61
CA ALA A 392 9.97 19.27 -24.50
C ALA A 392 10.24 18.51 -23.20
N ALA A 393 9.47 17.44 -22.92
CA ALA A 393 9.73 16.56 -21.79
C ALA A 393 11.05 15.80 -21.93
N LEU A 394 11.38 15.31 -23.13
CA LEU A 394 12.66 14.64 -23.41
C LEU A 394 13.85 15.56 -23.13
N GLU A 395 13.76 16.84 -23.54
CA GLU A 395 14.78 17.86 -23.27
C GLU A 395 14.94 18.14 -21.76
N VAL A 396 13.83 18.27 -21.01
CA VAL A 396 13.90 18.44 -19.55
C VAL A 396 14.54 17.25 -18.87
N ILE A 397 14.19 16.03 -19.27
CA ILE A 397 14.77 14.81 -18.70
C ILE A 397 16.25 14.70 -19.05
N ALA A 398 16.64 15.03 -20.28
CA ALA A 398 18.04 15.02 -20.71
C ALA A 398 18.91 16.07 -19.99
N ALA A 399 18.30 17.11 -19.41
CA ALA A 399 18.98 18.12 -18.61
C ALA A 399 19.14 17.74 -17.12
N ILE A 400 18.65 16.56 -16.71
CA ILE A 400 18.79 16.05 -15.34
C ILE A 400 20.23 15.57 -15.11
N GLU A 401 20.84 16.06 -14.05
CA GLU A 401 22.09 15.55 -13.48
C GLU A 401 21.75 14.82 -12.17
N LEU A 402 22.08 13.53 -12.11
CA LEU A 402 21.95 12.75 -10.87
C LEU A 402 23.25 12.81 -10.07
N VAL A 403 23.14 12.96 -8.76
CA VAL A 403 24.27 13.00 -7.83
C VAL A 403 24.19 11.78 -6.92
N PRO A 404 25.27 11.00 -6.76
CA PRO A 404 25.27 9.81 -5.93
C PRO A 404 25.28 10.20 -4.44
N VAL A 405 24.10 10.44 -3.89
CA VAL A 405 23.87 10.73 -2.48
C VAL A 405 23.30 9.49 -1.80
N ASP A 406 23.74 9.20 -0.57
CA ASP A 406 23.23 8.08 0.22
C ASP A 406 21.71 8.16 0.40
N GLN A 407 21.01 7.04 0.27
CA GLN A 407 19.54 7.00 0.32
C GLN A 407 18.95 7.49 1.67
N TYR A 408 19.74 7.45 2.74
CA TYR A 408 19.36 7.92 4.08
C TYR A 408 19.88 9.34 4.38
N ALA A 409 20.48 10.03 3.40
CA ALA A 409 20.84 11.42 3.57
C ALA A 409 19.59 12.29 3.66
N MET A 410 19.51 13.05 4.74
CA MET A 410 18.46 14.05 4.97
C MET A 410 18.97 15.43 4.52
N PRO A 411 18.07 16.36 4.14
CA PRO A 411 18.43 17.74 3.76
C PRO A 411 19.24 18.52 4.81
#